data_AF-A0A3D9CI53-F1
#
_entry.id   AF-A0A3D9CI53-F1
#
_cell.length_a   1.000
_cell.length_b   1.000
_cell.length_c   1.000
_cell.angle_alpha   90.00
_cell.angle_beta   90.00
_cell.angle_gamma   90.00
#
_symmetry.space_group_name_H-M   'P 1'
#
loop_
_entity.id
_entity.type
_entity.pdbx_description
1 polymer ?
#
loop_
_entity_poly.entity_id
_entity_poly.type
_entity_poly.pdbx_seq_one_letter_code
_entity_poly.pdbx_strand_id
1 'polypeptide(L)'
;MKKTALTAALFCFALFYSQKSQNYLQIGYASICCGPPSEKPVISYLKQFKKKNQLKSLEILVQNGMGREGEFNLYVGTDQLTRNQKSRLVRGLMATVSNQNNKREQNSSGIVNFDSAVVVNQSELNIKNLTIYKK
;
A
#
# COMPACT_ATOMS: atom_id res chain seq x y z
N MET A 1 3.54 4.79 48.63
CA MET A 1 2.93 5.45 47.46
C MET A 1 3.86 5.52 46.22
N LYS A 2 4.84 4.60 46.07
CA LYS A 2 5.79 4.61 44.92
C LYS A 2 5.52 3.54 43.85
N LYS A 3 4.59 2.61 44.10
CA LYS A 3 4.32 1.46 43.22
C LYS A 3 3.25 1.72 42.14
N THR A 4 2.43 2.76 42.31
CA THR A 4 1.34 3.11 41.38
C THR A 4 1.80 3.90 40.16
N ALA A 5 2.91 4.66 40.28
CA ALA A 5 3.48 5.39 39.15
C ALA A 5 4.12 4.45 38.10
N LEU A 6 4.69 3.32 38.56
CA LEU A 6 5.37 2.36 37.68
C LEU A 6 4.39 1.58 36.79
N THR A 7 3.19 1.26 37.30
CA THR A 7 2.15 0.55 36.55
C THR A 7 1.46 1.44 35.52
N ALA A 8 1.31 2.74 35.77
CA ALA A 8 0.77 3.68 34.79
C ALA A 8 1.75 3.90 33.61
N ALA A 9 3.06 3.94 33.86
CA ALA A 9 4.06 4.11 32.81
C ALA A 9 4.10 2.91 31.83
N LEU A 10 3.94 1.68 32.33
CA LEU A 10 3.91 0.46 31.50
C LEU A 10 2.68 0.38 30.57
N PHE A 11 1.54 0.94 30.99
CA PHE A 11 0.31 0.92 30.18
C PHE A 11 0.36 1.90 29.00
N CYS A 12 1.03 3.05 29.15
CA CYS A 12 1.14 4.06 28.10
C CYS A 12 1.98 3.60 26.88
N PHE A 13 2.99 2.74 27.09
CA PHE A 13 3.85 2.29 25.97
C PHE A 13 3.17 1.30 25.03
N ALA A 14 2.11 0.61 25.47
CA ALA A 14 1.39 -0.35 24.62
C ALA A 14 0.59 0.32 23.48
N LEU A 15 0.23 1.60 23.63
CA LEU A 15 -0.65 2.30 22.68
C LEU A 15 0.08 2.84 21.43
N PHE A 16 1.41 2.85 21.41
CA PHE A 16 2.17 3.35 20.25
C PHE A 16 2.35 2.33 19.12
N TYR A 17 1.91 1.08 19.30
CA TYR A 17 2.21 -0.03 18.40
C TYR A 17 1.28 -0.19 17.19
N SER A 18 0.28 0.69 17.02
CA SER A 18 -0.65 0.65 15.88
C SER A 18 -0.84 2.03 15.22
N GLN A 19 0.25 2.76 15.00
CA GLN A 19 0.18 4.00 14.23
C GLN A 19 -0.04 3.69 12.74
N LYS A 20 -1.20 4.13 12.22
CA LYS A 20 -1.51 4.16 10.78
C LYS A 20 -0.53 5.07 10.05
N SER A 21 -0.20 4.73 8.81
CA SER A 21 0.66 5.57 7.97
C SER A 21 -0.04 6.91 7.69
N GLN A 22 0.75 7.99 7.66
CA GLN A 22 0.39 9.31 7.15
C GLN A 22 0.73 9.47 5.67
N ASN A 23 1.75 8.77 5.15
CA ASN A 23 2.21 8.90 3.76
C ASN A 23 2.13 7.58 2.98
N TYR A 24 1.42 7.62 1.87
CA TYR A 24 1.15 6.47 1.03
C TYR A 24 1.70 6.62 -0.39
N LEU A 25 2.21 5.52 -0.94
CA LEU A 25 2.41 5.37 -2.38
C LEU A 25 1.10 4.87 -3.01
N GLN A 26 0.61 5.54 -4.05
CA GLN A 26 -0.61 5.16 -4.75
C GLN A 26 -0.29 4.29 -5.98
N ILE A 27 -1.03 3.20 -6.15
CA ILE A 27 -0.97 2.33 -7.33
C ILE A 27 -2.39 2.19 -7.86
N GLY A 28 -2.65 2.73 -9.05
CA GLY A 28 -3.97 2.73 -9.67
C GLY A 28 -4.16 1.54 -10.60
N TYR A 29 -5.34 0.93 -10.56
CA TYR A 29 -5.75 -0.14 -11.46
C TYR A 29 -6.92 0.36 -12.29
N ALA A 30 -6.64 0.67 -13.56
CA ALA A 30 -7.63 1.12 -14.51
C ALA A 30 -7.96 0.01 -15.51
N SER A 31 -9.16 0.03 -16.06
CA SER A 31 -9.59 -0.87 -17.12
C SER A 31 -9.63 -0.16 -18.48
N ILE A 32 -9.64 -0.95 -19.56
CA ILE A 32 -9.83 -0.46 -20.94
C ILE A 32 -11.10 -1.10 -21.53
N CYS A 33 -11.23 -2.41 -21.38
CA CYS A 33 -12.50 -3.13 -21.40
C CYS A 33 -12.45 -4.18 -20.30
N CYS A 34 -13.63 -4.52 -19.78
CA CYS A 34 -13.84 -5.83 -19.17
C CYS A 34 -13.09 -6.00 -17.81
N GLY A 35 -12.73 -4.88 -17.15
CA GLY A 35 -12.16 -4.86 -15.80
C GLY A 35 -10.65 -4.58 -15.71
N PRO A 36 -10.16 -4.26 -14.50
CA PRO A 36 -8.75 -3.97 -14.27
C PRO A 36 -7.87 -5.25 -14.32
N PRO A 37 -6.56 -5.09 -14.51
CA PRO A 37 -5.64 -6.22 -14.44
C PRO A 37 -5.53 -6.74 -12.99
N SER A 38 -5.09 -7.99 -12.83
CA SER A 38 -4.96 -8.59 -11.49
C SER A 38 -3.94 -7.87 -10.61
N GLU A 39 -4.27 -7.70 -9.33
CA GLU A 39 -3.40 -7.16 -8.28
C GLU A 39 -2.26 -8.10 -7.86
N LYS A 40 -2.32 -9.38 -8.26
CA LYS A 40 -1.42 -10.43 -7.79
C LYS A 40 0.07 -10.10 -7.93
N PRO A 41 0.58 -9.55 -9.06
CA PRO A 41 2.01 -9.27 -9.19
C PRO A 41 2.50 -8.26 -8.15
N VAL A 42 1.77 -7.15 -7.99
CA VAL A 42 2.08 -6.09 -7.02
C VAL A 42 1.95 -6.60 -5.59
N ILE A 43 0.85 -7.28 -5.25
CA ILE A 43 0.64 -7.81 -3.89
C ILE A 43 1.69 -8.87 -3.53
N SER A 44 2.05 -9.75 -4.47
CA SER A 44 3.11 -10.74 -4.26
C SER A 44 4.45 -10.05 -4.00
N TYR A 45 4.79 -9.03 -4.78
CA TYR A 45 5.97 -8.22 -4.54
C TYR A 45 5.96 -7.56 -3.16
N LEU A 46 4.85 -6.94 -2.74
CA LEU A 46 4.72 -6.29 -1.43
C LEU A 46 4.87 -7.30 -0.27
N LYS A 47 4.27 -8.48 -0.39
CA LYS A 47 4.42 -9.58 0.58
C LYS A 47 5.88 -10.05 0.67
N GLN A 48 6.56 -10.21 -0.45
CA GLN A 48 7.99 -10.56 -0.50
C GLN A 48 8.88 -9.44 0.07
N PHE A 49 8.57 -8.18 -0.23
CA PHE A 49 9.29 -7.02 0.30
C PHE A 49 9.18 -6.96 1.82
N LYS A 50 7.97 -7.14 2.37
CA LYS A 50 7.72 -7.23 3.82
C LYS A 50 8.60 -8.32 4.45
N LYS A 51 8.57 -9.54 3.89
CA LYS A 51 9.32 -10.70 4.38
C LYS A 51 10.84 -10.45 4.33
N LYS A 52 11.36 -9.97 3.19
CA LYS A 52 12.79 -9.74 2.97
C LYS A 52 13.37 -8.67 3.90
N ASN A 53 12.57 -7.64 4.21
CA ASN A 53 12.99 -6.55 5.09
C ASN A 53 12.58 -6.77 6.56
N GLN A 54 12.03 -7.94 6.90
CA GLN A 54 11.60 -8.31 8.27
C GLN A 54 10.66 -7.26 8.91
N LEU A 55 9.80 -6.64 8.09
CA LEU A 55 8.86 -5.63 8.58
C LEU A 55 7.75 -6.31 9.38
N LYS A 56 7.50 -5.83 10.60
CA LYS A 56 6.38 -6.30 11.44
C LYS A 56 5.05 -6.16 10.70
N SER A 57 4.84 -4.98 10.12
CA SER A 57 3.67 -4.62 9.32
C SER A 57 4.08 -3.85 8.07
N LEU A 58 3.28 -3.99 7.02
CA LEU A 58 3.28 -3.11 5.86
C LEU A 58 1.81 -2.81 5.57
N GLU A 59 1.40 -1.57 5.82
CA GLU A 59 0.00 -1.17 5.63
C GLU A 59 -0.30 -1.08 4.14
N ILE A 60 -1.37 -1.74 3.73
CA ILE A 60 -1.89 -1.70 2.37
C ILE A 60 -3.38 -1.43 2.49
N LEU A 61 -3.83 -0.30 1.96
CA LEU A 61 -5.24 0.04 1.85
C LEU A 61 -5.69 -0.18 0.40
N VAL A 62 -6.96 -0.49 0.22
CA VAL A 62 -7.60 -0.60 -1.09
C VAL A 62 -8.83 0.31 -1.12
N GLN A 63 -8.91 1.14 -2.15
CA GLN A 63 -10.06 1.98 -2.44
C GLN A 63 -10.76 1.46 -3.69
N ASN A 64 -11.96 0.95 -3.52
CA ASN A 64 -12.75 0.38 -4.61
C ASN A 64 -13.74 1.41 -5.20
N GLY A 65 -14.28 1.09 -6.37
CA GLY A 65 -15.31 1.93 -7.01
C GLY A 65 -14.73 3.18 -7.64
N MET A 66 -13.51 3.10 -8.17
CA MET A 66 -12.88 4.19 -8.92
C MET A 66 -13.41 4.30 -10.36
N GLY A 67 -14.24 3.36 -10.79
CA GLY A 67 -14.91 3.36 -12.08
C GLY A 67 -16.00 2.29 -12.18
N ARG A 68 -16.46 2.01 -13.40
CA ARG A 68 -17.64 1.17 -13.67
C ARG A 68 -17.33 -0.32 -13.80
N GLU A 69 -16.07 -0.68 -14.05
CA GLU A 69 -15.65 -2.06 -14.32
C GLU A 69 -14.87 -2.67 -13.14
N GLY A 70 -14.86 -1.99 -11.99
CA GLY A 70 -14.21 -2.46 -10.77
C GLY A 70 -12.82 -1.89 -10.56
N GLU A 71 -12.49 -0.76 -11.18
CA GLU A 71 -11.24 -0.01 -10.98
C GLU A 71 -11.05 0.34 -9.50
N PHE A 72 -9.79 0.30 -9.06
CA PHE A 72 -9.42 0.51 -7.67
C PHE A 72 -8.03 1.11 -7.53
N ASN A 73 -7.75 1.69 -6.36
CA ASN A 73 -6.41 2.12 -5.98
C ASN A 73 -5.91 1.26 -4.82
N LEU A 74 -4.61 0.95 -4.83
CA LEU A 74 -3.89 0.48 -3.66
C LEU A 74 -3.06 1.63 -3.08
N TYR A 75 -3.03 1.72 -1.76
CA TYR A 75 -2.22 2.68 -1.03
C TYR A 75 -1.27 1.93 -0.10
N VAL A 76 0.03 2.10 -0.31
CA VAL A 76 1.07 1.41 0.47
C VAL A 76 1.71 2.39 1.44
N GLY A 77 1.53 2.16 2.74
CA GLY A 77 2.08 3.01 3.80
C GLY A 77 3.60 2.96 3.84
N THR A 78 4.26 4.11 3.97
CA THR A 78 5.72 4.21 3.90
C THR A 78 6.41 4.75 5.15
N ASP A 79 5.68 5.19 6.16
CA ASP A 79 6.30 5.90 7.31
C ASP A 79 7.15 5.01 8.21
N GLN A 80 6.85 3.71 8.24
CA GLN A 80 7.63 2.73 8.99
C GLN A 80 8.91 2.29 8.25
N LEU A 81 9.15 2.80 7.03
CA LEU A 81 10.28 2.43 6.20
C LEU A 81 11.43 3.42 6.37
N THR A 82 12.64 2.89 6.54
CA THR A 82 13.86 3.70 6.36
C THR A 82 13.95 4.25 4.93
N ARG A 83 14.70 5.34 4.74
CA ARG A 83 14.94 5.93 3.40
C ARG A 83 15.42 4.89 2.38
N ASN A 84 16.29 3.98 2.79
CA ASN A 84 16.82 2.90 1.93
C ASN A 84 15.77 1.83 1.62
N GLN A 85 14.88 1.50 2.56
CA GLN A 85 13.75 0.61 2.31
C GLN A 85 12.74 1.26 1.36
N LYS A 86 12.38 2.52 1.57
CA LYS A 86 11.48 3.28 0.69
C LYS A 86 12.02 3.36 -0.75
N SER A 87 13.30 3.68 -0.94
CA SER A 87 13.93 3.68 -2.26
C SER A 87 13.87 2.31 -2.95
N ARG A 88 14.12 1.22 -2.21
CA ARG A 88 14.03 -0.16 -2.74
C ARG A 88 12.60 -0.57 -3.05
N LEU A 89 11.64 -0.12 -2.25
CA LEU A 89 10.21 -0.35 -2.46
C LEU A 89 9.77 0.30 -3.77
N VAL A 90 10.07 1.58 -3.94
CA VAL A 90 9.72 2.35 -5.15
C VAL A 90 10.31 1.69 -6.40
N ARG A 91 11.61 1.37 -6.40
CA ARG A 91 12.26 0.71 -7.55
C ARG A 91 11.63 -0.63 -7.89
N GLY A 92 11.31 -1.45 -6.88
CA GLY A 92 10.69 -2.74 -7.12
C GLY A 92 9.23 -2.64 -7.58
N LEU A 93 8.48 -1.64 -7.10
CA LEU A 93 7.15 -1.33 -7.61
C LEU A 93 7.19 -0.90 -9.07
N MET A 94 8.08 0.03 -9.44
CA MET A 94 8.26 0.45 -10.84
C MET A 94 8.56 -0.74 -11.75
N ALA A 95 9.49 -1.60 -11.34
CA ALA A 95 9.84 -2.80 -12.12
C ALA A 95 8.67 -3.78 -12.22
N THR A 96 7.93 -4.00 -11.13
CA THR A 96 6.77 -4.91 -11.10
C THR A 96 5.64 -4.41 -12.01
N VAL A 97 5.31 -3.12 -11.92
CA VAL A 97 4.26 -2.48 -12.72
C VAL A 97 4.66 -2.45 -14.19
N SER A 98 5.89 -2.06 -14.51
CA SER A 98 6.39 -2.08 -15.89
C SER A 98 6.34 -3.50 -16.49
N ASN A 99 6.82 -4.51 -15.75
CA ASN A 99 6.76 -5.90 -16.20
C ASN A 99 5.33 -6.41 -16.38
N GLN A 100 4.40 -6.02 -15.50
CA GLN A 100 2.99 -6.40 -15.61
C GLN A 100 2.35 -5.76 -16.85
N ASN A 101 2.57 -4.45 -17.07
CA ASN A 101 2.02 -3.74 -18.21
C ASN A 101 2.64 -4.20 -19.54
N ASN A 102 3.92 -4.59 -19.57
CA ASN A 102 4.58 -5.09 -20.78
C ASN A 102 4.11 -6.50 -21.17
N LYS A 103 3.64 -7.30 -20.20
CA LYS A 103 3.11 -8.66 -20.42
C LYS A 103 1.62 -8.69 -20.77
N ARG A 104 0.95 -7.53 -20.74
CA ARG A 104 -0.50 -7.47 -21.01
C ARG A 104 -0.77 -7.69 -22.50
N GLU A 105 -1.91 -8.32 -22.80
CA GLU A 105 -2.45 -8.28 -24.16
C GLU A 105 -2.89 -6.85 -24.46
N GLN A 106 -2.29 -6.24 -25.49
CA GLN A 106 -2.36 -4.79 -25.74
C GLN A 106 -3.79 -4.24 -25.91
N ASN A 107 -4.78 -5.09 -26.20
CA ASN A 107 -6.12 -4.68 -26.64
C ASN A 107 -7.28 -5.04 -25.68
N SER A 108 -7.04 -5.79 -24.60
CA SER A 108 -8.14 -6.29 -23.73
C SER A 108 -7.91 -6.10 -22.24
N SER A 109 -6.66 -5.94 -21.82
CA SER A 109 -6.31 -5.87 -20.41
C SER A 109 -6.13 -4.42 -19.98
N GLY A 110 -6.72 -4.03 -18.85
CA GLY A 110 -6.49 -2.73 -18.23
C GLY A 110 -5.02 -2.43 -17.93
N ILE A 111 -4.75 -1.29 -17.27
CA ILE A 111 -3.40 -0.80 -16.97
C ILE A 111 -3.19 -0.61 -15.47
N VAL A 112 -1.98 -0.92 -15.01
CA VAL A 112 -1.52 -0.55 -13.66
C VAL A 112 -0.70 0.74 -13.76
N ASN A 113 -1.10 1.77 -13.03
CA ASN A 113 -0.43 3.06 -12.99
C ASN A 113 0.31 3.22 -11.66
N PHE A 114 1.58 3.58 -11.73
CA PHE A 114 2.38 3.90 -10.55
C PHE A 114 3.30 5.08 -10.86
N ASP A 115 3.09 6.18 -10.15
CA ASP A 115 3.98 7.34 -10.17
C ASP A 115 4.74 7.42 -8.85
N SER A 116 6.06 7.28 -8.93
CA SER A 116 6.94 7.33 -7.77
C SER A 116 7.04 8.71 -7.11
N ALA A 117 6.67 9.79 -7.82
CA ALA A 117 6.67 11.14 -7.29
C ALA A 117 5.39 11.46 -6.52
N VAL A 118 4.31 10.72 -6.75
CA VAL A 118 3.03 10.92 -6.09
C VAL A 118 3.04 10.23 -4.73
N VAL A 119 2.96 11.05 -3.68
CA VAL A 119 2.76 10.62 -2.30
C VAL A 119 1.43 11.19 -1.84
N VAL A 120 0.51 10.33 -1.42
CA VAL A 120 -0.82 10.72 -0.94
C VAL A 120 -0.80 10.78 0.57
N ASN A 121 -1.26 11.89 1.12
CA ASN A 121 -1.38 12.03 2.58
C ASN A 121 -2.65 11.34 3.09
N GLN A 122 -2.62 10.85 4.33
CA GLN A 122 -3.78 10.25 5.00
C GLN A 122 -5.00 11.19 5.03
N SER A 123 -4.80 12.50 5.09
CA SER A 123 -5.88 13.51 5.05
C SER A 123 -6.55 13.62 3.68
N GLU A 124 -5.87 13.23 2.60
CA GLU A 124 -6.35 13.29 1.22
C GLU A 124 -7.07 11.99 0.82
N LEU A 125 -6.90 10.92 1.59
CA LEU A 125 -7.58 9.66 1.36
C LEU A 125 -9.09 9.81 1.58
N ASN A 126 -9.86 9.66 0.51
CA ASN A 126 -11.31 9.59 0.60
C ASN A 126 -11.71 8.28 1.32
N ILE A 127 -12.38 8.42 2.47
CA ILE A 127 -12.77 7.28 3.33
C ILE A 127 -13.83 6.41 2.64
N LYS A 128 -14.59 6.94 1.67
CA LYS A 128 -15.58 6.16 0.94
C LYS A 128 -14.90 5.02 0.18
N ASN A 129 -15.34 3.80 0.47
CA ASN A 129 -14.87 2.54 -0.13
C ASN A 129 -13.39 2.20 0.13
N LEU A 130 -12.77 2.84 1.13
CA LEU A 130 -11.41 2.56 1.57
C LEU A 130 -11.41 1.49 2.66
N THR A 131 -10.67 0.40 2.43
CA THR A 131 -10.57 -0.72 3.38
C THR A 131 -9.13 -1.21 3.50
N ILE A 132 -8.81 -1.90 4.59
CA ILE A 132 -7.51 -2.56 4.73
C ILE A 132 -7.49 -3.79 3.82
N TYR A 133 -6.43 -3.94 3.02
CA TYR A 133 -6.23 -5.13 2.20
C TYR A 133 -5.91 -6.34 3.09
N LYS A 134 -6.80 -7.34 3.13
CA LYS A 134 -6.73 -8.50 4.03
C LYS A 134 -6.47 -9.85 3.33
N LYS A 135 -6.20 -9.85 2.02
CA LYS A 135 -6.16 -11.06 1.18
C LYS A 135 -4.76 -11.67 1.04
#